data_AF-A0AAW1V6Q8-F1
#
_entry.id   AF-A0AAW1V6Q8-F1
#
_cell.length_a   1.000
_cell.length_b   1.000
_cell.length_c   1.000
_cell.angle_alpha   90.00
_cell.angle_beta   90.00
_cell.angle_gamma   90.00
#
_symmetry.space_group_name_H-M   'P 1'
#
loop_
_entity.id
_entity.type
_entity.pdbx_description
1 polymer ?
#
loop_
_entity_poly.entity_id
_entity_poly.type
_entity_poly.pdbx_seq_one_letter_code
_entity_poly.pdbx_strand_id
1 'polypeptide(L)'
;MMQVYLSTKQSSSRENQVPQLVTIDVGIHSRGLLSSNMILLGTHNLSEPLEVDSGELKLLLSPVSSMEPETVQVRLYEHFGPKKRHFVEEKTLYLSHNKTKWCEFDVTSSLQWWLSDKINSKLEIICLNCKSELNVRAAFVNALIFKDTVRRKRSVFSYDQSRRTDCRFTSNSKHKMKCCRHNMTVTFKDLRFPEMASIIQPKNYEAGYCQGRCPPNYNYATNHSRIQTLVHQLDKKIAKQHSRRAIPKACCSPSKLEPLEIIRVDPYNSAKLIVEKWENMEVTECACS
;
A
#
# COMPACT_ATOMS: atom_id res chain seq x y z
N MET A 1 -2.98 9.97 8.08
CA MET A 1 -2.56 10.71 6.87
C MET A 1 -1.53 9.89 6.06
N MET A 2 -1.83 8.61 5.80
CA MET A 2 -0.96 7.66 5.10
C MET A 2 -1.84 6.56 4.47
N GLN A 3 -3.01 6.96 3.97
CA GLN A 3 -4.11 6.05 3.59
C GLN A 3 -4.52 6.19 2.11
N VAL A 4 -3.79 6.98 1.32
CA VAL A 4 -4.13 7.22 -0.10
C VAL A 4 -3.15 6.53 -1.06
N TYR A 5 -2.05 5.94 -0.56
CA TYR A 5 -1.02 5.31 -1.41
C TYR A 5 -1.18 3.81 -1.66
N LEU A 6 -2.16 3.13 -1.04
CA LEU A 6 -2.30 1.67 -1.13
C LEU A 6 -3.47 1.17 -1.99
N SER A 7 -4.25 2.06 -2.61
CA SER A 7 -5.43 1.68 -3.39
C SER A 7 -5.18 1.32 -4.86
N THR A 8 -3.93 1.11 -5.28
CA THR A 8 -3.63 0.86 -6.72
C THR A 8 -2.67 -0.31 -7.01
N LYS A 9 -2.49 -1.25 -6.09
CA LYS A 9 -1.70 -2.48 -6.35
C LYS A 9 -2.55 -3.76 -6.24
N GLN A 10 -3.52 -3.92 -7.14
CA GLN A 10 -4.09 -5.24 -7.44
C GLN A 10 -3.57 -5.73 -8.79
N SER A 11 -2.52 -6.56 -8.79
CA SER A 11 -2.36 -7.74 -9.67
C SER A 11 -0.89 -8.20 -9.77
N SER A 12 -0.39 -9.01 -8.84
CA SER A 12 0.64 -9.98 -9.24
C SER A 12 0.85 -11.09 -8.23
N SER A 13 0.97 -12.29 -8.76
CA SER A 13 1.29 -13.55 -8.12
C SER A 13 2.75 -13.59 -7.64
N ARG A 14 3.15 -12.75 -6.68
CA ARG A 14 4.56 -12.58 -6.24
C ARG A 14 4.81 -12.68 -4.73
N GLU A 15 3.96 -13.37 -3.98
CA GLU A 15 4.05 -13.39 -2.51
C GLU A 15 5.29 -14.08 -1.89
N ASN A 16 6.24 -14.61 -2.67
CA ASN A 16 7.40 -15.34 -2.12
C ASN A 16 8.79 -14.86 -2.58
N GLN A 17 8.90 -13.79 -3.37
CA GLN A 17 10.21 -13.18 -3.61
C GLN A 17 10.43 -12.07 -2.60
N VAL A 18 11.62 -12.02 -2.00
CA VAL A 18 12.07 -10.87 -1.22
C VAL A 18 12.60 -9.85 -2.23
N PRO A 19 12.07 -8.61 -2.26
CA PRO A 19 12.61 -7.59 -3.15
C PRO A 19 14.05 -7.29 -2.74
N GLN A 20 14.92 -7.14 -3.73
CA GLN A 20 16.29 -6.73 -3.51
C GLN A 20 16.35 -5.20 -3.41
N LEU A 21 17.00 -4.68 -2.37
CA LEU A 21 17.34 -3.27 -2.28
C LEU A 21 18.55 -2.99 -3.18
N VAL A 22 18.39 -2.05 -4.09
CA VAL A 22 19.45 -1.49 -4.91
C VAL A 22 19.58 -0.01 -4.59
N THR A 23 20.79 0.44 -4.33
CA THR A 23 21.11 1.85 -4.15
C THR A 23 21.94 2.31 -5.34
N ILE A 24 21.51 3.38 -5.99
CA ILE A 24 22.15 4.00 -7.14
C ILE A 24 22.65 5.37 -6.71
N ASP A 25 23.97 5.57 -6.76
CA ASP A 25 24.53 6.91 -6.57
C ASP A 25 24.15 7.80 -7.75
N VAL A 26 23.71 9.02 -7.45
CA VAL A 26 23.23 9.95 -8.47
C VAL A 26 24.12 11.19 -8.48
N GLY A 27 24.79 11.41 -9.60
CA GLY A 27 25.63 12.57 -9.84
C GLY A 27 24.79 13.85 -9.85
N ILE A 28 25.27 14.86 -9.13
CA ILE A 28 24.64 16.17 -9.02
C ILE A 28 25.30 17.12 -10.03
N HIS A 29 24.51 17.64 -10.98
CA HIS A 29 24.97 18.58 -12.00
C HIS A 29 24.16 19.88 -11.98
N SER A 30 24.84 21.00 -11.77
CA SER A 30 24.24 22.34 -11.83
C SER A 30 24.22 22.88 -13.27
N ARG A 31 23.10 23.50 -13.69
CA ARG A 31 23.02 24.25 -14.96
C ARG A 31 23.44 25.72 -14.77
N GLY A 32 24.69 25.93 -14.35
CA GLY A 32 25.35 27.24 -14.36
C GLY A 32 24.86 28.24 -13.31
N LEU A 33 25.61 29.35 -13.19
CA LEU A 33 25.59 30.32 -12.09
C LEU A 33 24.26 31.07 -11.82
N LEU A 34 23.24 30.93 -12.68
CA LEU A 34 22.00 31.71 -12.62
C LEU A 34 20.72 30.86 -12.54
N SER A 35 20.83 29.53 -12.53
CA SER A 35 19.66 28.63 -12.50
C SER A 35 19.62 27.88 -11.18
N SER A 36 18.53 28.01 -10.41
CA SER A 36 18.29 27.19 -9.19
C SER A 36 17.90 25.74 -9.51
N ASN A 37 18.35 25.22 -10.66
CA ASN A 37 17.95 23.92 -11.20
C ASN A 37 19.14 22.97 -11.10
N MET A 38 18.88 21.85 -10.45
CA MET A 38 19.83 20.77 -10.27
C MET A 38 19.38 19.55 -11.09
N ILE A 39 20.28 19.00 -11.90
CA ILE A 39 20.04 17.79 -12.67
C ILE A 39 20.76 16.61 -12.01
N LEU A 40 20.01 15.55 -11.81
CA LEU A 40 20.43 14.32 -11.20
C LEU A 40 20.57 13.24 -12.28
N LEU A 41 21.79 12.73 -12.44
CA LEU A 41 22.16 11.71 -13.43
C LEU A 41 22.72 10.48 -12.70
N GLY A 42 22.07 9.34 -12.83
CA GLY A 42 22.61 8.08 -12.34
C GLY A 42 22.83 7.11 -13.49
N THR A 43 23.90 6.34 -13.39
CA THR A 43 24.14 5.18 -14.25
C THR A 43 23.94 3.92 -13.42
N HIS A 44 23.38 2.89 -14.04
CA HIS A 44 23.17 1.61 -13.39
C HIS A 44 23.69 0.49 -14.30
N ASN A 45 24.32 -0.52 -13.70
CA ASN A 45 24.87 -1.68 -14.43
C ASN A 45 23.97 -2.92 -14.25
N LEU A 46 22.65 -2.72 -14.12
CA LEU A 46 21.73 -3.85 -13.93
C LEU A 46 21.38 -4.43 -15.30
N SER A 47 21.68 -5.72 -15.49
CA SER A 47 21.65 -6.38 -16.80
C SER A 47 20.46 -7.35 -17.00
N GLU A 48 19.50 -7.38 -16.08
CA GLU A 48 18.34 -8.28 -16.09
C GLU A 48 17.03 -7.47 -16.18
N PRO A 49 15.92 -8.02 -16.74
CA PRO A 49 14.62 -7.37 -16.66
C PRO A 49 14.19 -7.31 -15.19
N LEU A 50 14.09 -6.09 -14.67
CA LEU A 50 13.74 -5.81 -13.29
C LEU A 50 12.36 -5.19 -13.22
N GLU A 51 11.61 -5.53 -12.18
CA GLU A 51 10.38 -4.85 -11.84
C GLU A 51 10.54 -4.06 -10.56
N VAL A 52 10.22 -2.77 -10.63
CA VAL A 52 10.34 -1.84 -9.50
C VAL A 52 9.08 -1.94 -8.64
N ASP A 53 9.26 -2.28 -7.37
CA ASP A 53 8.18 -2.24 -6.39
C ASP A 53 8.01 -0.84 -5.82
N SER A 54 9.09 -0.25 -5.35
CA SER A 54 9.13 1.12 -4.84
C SER A 54 10.50 1.73 -5.06
N GLY A 55 10.58 3.05 -5.11
CA GLY A 55 11.86 3.70 -4.93
C GLY A 55 11.80 5.16 -4.54
N GLU A 56 12.87 5.56 -3.87
CA GLU A 56 13.00 6.82 -3.15
C GLU A 56 14.29 7.52 -3.57
N LEU A 57 14.17 8.77 -4.00
CA LEU A 57 15.31 9.66 -4.17
C LEU A 57 15.59 10.32 -2.82
N LYS A 58 16.80 10.13 -2.30
CA LYS A 58 17.28 10.73 -1.04
C LYS A 58 18.34 11.77 -1.32
N LEU A 59 18.17 12.97 -0.77
CA LEU A 59 19.15 14.05 -0.87
C LEU A 59 19.61 14.45 0.53
N LEU A 60 20.92 14.62 0.70
CA LEU A 60 21.51 15.17 1.90
C LEU A 60 21.68 16.68 1.74
N LEU A 61 20.83 17.44 2.41
CA LEU A 61 20.90 18.89 2.41
C LEU A 61 21.97 19.36 3.41
N SER A 62 22.79 20.31 2.98
CA SER A 62 23.76 20.98 3.86
C SER A 62 23.06 21.98 4.80
N PRO A 63 23.67 22.31 5.94
CA PRO A 63 23.15 23.36 6.80
C PRO A 63 23.16 24.71 6.08
N VAL A 64 22.14 25.52 6.33
CA VAL A 64 21.96 26.85 5.72
C VAL A 64 22.38 27.98 6.65
N SER A 65 22.83 29.09 6.08
CA SER A 65 23.19 30.28 6.87
C SER A 65 21.97 30.86 7.57
N SER A 66 22.17 31.59 8.68
CA SER A 66 21.08 32.28 9.41
C SER A 66 20.33 33.32 8.59
N MET A 67 20.88 33.73 7.43
CA MET A 67 20.25 34.69 6.51
C MET A 67 19.41 34.03 5.40
N GLU A 68 19.39 32.70 5.33
CA GLU A 68 18.63 31.90 4.37
C GLU A 68 17.32 31.41 5.00
N PRO A 69 16.26 31.19 4.18
CA PRO A 69 14.98 30.76 4.70
C PRO A 69 15.04 29.36 5.30
N GLU A 70 14.43 29.17 6.46
CA GLU A 70 14.30 27.84 7.11
C GLU A 70 13.40 26.88 6.30
N THR A 71 12.59 27.40 5.39
CA THR A 71 11.68 26.61 4.55
C THR A 71 11.81 26.97 3.07
N VAL A 72 12.02 25.97 2.23
CA VAL A 72 12.09 26.13 0.76
C VAL A 72 11.09 25.22 0.05
N GLN A 73 10.52 25.68 -1.05
CA GLN A 73 9.63 24.88 -1.91
C GLN A 73 10.41 24.35 -3.10
N VAL A 74 10.32 23.05 -3.31
CA VAL A 74 11.07 22.34 -4.34
C VAL A 74 10.12 21.53 -5.21
N ARG A 75 10.33 21.58 -6.53
CA ARG A 75 9.63 20.75 -7.52
C ARG A 75 10.59 19.75 -8.14
N LEU A 76 10.15 18.50 -8.23
CA LEU A 76 10.83 17.42 -8.91
C LEU A 76 10.18 17.18 -10.27
N TYR A 77 11.00 17.10 -11.31
CA TYR A 77 10.61 16.76 -12.66
C TYR A 77 11.40 15.57 -13.19
N GLU A 78 10.76 14.74 -14.01
CA GLU A 78 11.40 13.70 -14.79
C GLU A 78 11.51 14.12 -16.25
N HIS A 79 12.68 13.93 -16.86
CA HIS A 79 12.93 14.25 -18.27
C HIS A 79 12.84 13.02 -19.16
N PHE A 80 12.00 13.12 -20.19
CA PHE A 80 11.90 12.15 -21.28
C PHE A 80 12.48 12.78 -22.55
N GLY A 81 13.82 12.76 -22.67
CA GLY A 81 14.54 13.42 -23.76
C GLY A 81 14.74 14.93 -23.54
N PRO A 82 15.19 15.69 -24.56
CA PRO A 82 15.72 17.05 -24.36
C PRO A 82 14.67 18.15 -24.14
N LYS A 83 13.39 17.91 -24.45
CA LYS A 83 12.34 18.95 -24.43
C LYS A 83 11.09 18.61 -23.61
N LYS A 84 10.98 17.38 -23.11
CA LYS A 84 9.77 16.91 -22.41
C LYS A 84 10.09 16.63 -20.95
N ARG A 85 9.53 17.46 -20.06
CA ARG A 85 9.57 17.25 -18.61
C ARG A 85 8.18 16.87 -18.09
N HIS A 86 8.14 15.92 -17.17
CA HIS A 86 6.94 15.51 -16.45
C HIS A 86 7.09 15.92 -14.99
N PHE A 87 6.05 16.50 -14.41
CA PHE A 87 6.04 16.85 -12.99
C PHE A 87 5.88 15.59 -12.14
N VAL A 88 6.71 15.44 -11.11
CA VAL A 88 6.67 14.28 -10.21
C VAL A 88 6.03 14.69 -8.89
N GLU A 89 6.66 15.61 -8.16
CA GLU A 89 6.21 16.01 -6.82
C GLU A 89 6.63 17.46 -6.53
N GLU A 90 5.84 18.19 -5.72
CA GLU A 90 6.22 19.46 -5.11
C GLU A 90 6.22 19.29 -3.59
N LYS A 91 7.29 19.75 -2.94
CA LYS A 91 7.50 19.52 -1.51
C LYS A 91 8.13 20.73 -0.83
N THR A 92 7.66 21.03 0.38
CA THR A 92 8.31 21.99 1.28
C THR A 92 9.39 21.29 2.10
N LEU A 93 10.62 21.76 1.98
CA LEU A 93 11.77 21.28 2.73
C LEU A 93 12.05 22.24 3.88
N TYR A 94 12.32 21.67 5.06
CA TYR A 94 12.70 22.41 6.26
C TYR A 94 14.21 22.26 6.45
N LEU A 95 14.96 23.32 6.22
CA LEU A 95 16.41 23.37 6.32
C LEU A 95 16.82 23.56 7.78
N SER A 96 18.07 23.22 8.10
CA SER A 96 18.62 23.38 9.45
C SER A 96 19.85 24.25 9.40
N HIS A 97 20.07 25.07 10.41
CA HIS A 97 21.27 25.92 10.50
C HIS A 97 22.52 25.15 10.95
N ASN A 98 22.35 24.03 11.67
CA ASN A 98 23.45 23.38 12.39
C ASN A 98 23.63 21.89 12.03
N LYS A 99 22.70 21.29 11.28
CA LYS A 99 22.72 19.86 10.96
C LYS A 99 22.42 19.63 9.49
N THR A 100 23.07 18.63 8.89
CA THR A 100 22.64 18.11 7.60
C THR A 100 21.30 17.39 7.75
N LYS A 101 20.48 17.40 6.70
CA LYS A 101 19.15 16.78 6.74
C LYS A 101 18.85 16.00 5.48
N TRP A 102 18.30 14.79 5.67
CA TRP A 102 17.78 14.00 4.57
C TRP A 102 16.40 14.53 4.13
N CYS A 103 16.23 14.68 2.83
CA CYS A 103 14.92 14.77 2.21
C CYS A 103 14.72 13.63 1.22
N GLU A 104 13.46 13.22 1.07
CA GLU A 104 13.08 12.03 0.33
C GLU A 104 11.95 12.38 -0.63
N PHE A 105 12.02 11.87 -1.85
CA PHE A 105 10.98 11.99 -2.88
C PHE A 105 10.61 10.60 -3.39
N ASP A 106 9.32 10.36 -3.59
CA ASP A 106 8.86 9.11 -4.22
C ASP A 106 9.12 9.21 -5.73
N VAL A 107 9.96 8.31 -6.24
CA VAL A 107 10.35 8.23 -7.65
C VAL A 107 10.04 6.84 -8.23
N THR A 108 9.13 6.09 -7.60
CA THR A 108 8.77 4.72 -7.99
C THR A 108 8.37 4.64 -9.47
N SER A 109 7.51 5.54 -9.94
CA SER A 109 7.07 5.57 -11.34
C SER A 109 8.21 5.90 -12.31
N SER A 110 9.10 6.81 -11.92
CA SER A 110 10.25 7.23 -12.74
C SER A 110 11.29 6.12 -12.86
N LEU A 111 11.49 5.35 -11.78
CA LEU A 111 12.42 4.22 -11.76
C LEU A 111 11.98 3.05 -12.64
N GLN A 112 10.67 2.81 -12.76
CA GLN A 112 10.13 1.78 -13.64
C GLN A 112 10.60 1.98 -15.09
N TRP A 113 10.72 3.24 -15.53
CA TRP A 113 11.22 3.58 -16.87
C TRP A 113 12.75 3.59 -16.91
N TRP A 114 13.40 4.21 -15.93
CA TRP A 114 14.84 4.35 -15.86
C TRP A 114 15.57 3.00 -15.84
N LEU A 115 15.09 2.04 -15.06
CA LEU A 115 15.70 0.71 -14.92
C LEU A 115 15.29 -0.26 -16.06
N SER A 116 14.37 0.15 -16.94
CA SER A 116 13.96 -0.66 -18.10
C SER A 116 14.88 -0.49 -19.33
N ASP A 117 15.99 0.25 -19.18
CA ASP A 117 17.05 0.49 -20.18
C ASP A 117 16.59 1.13 -21.51
N LYS A 118 15.37 1.67 -21.54
CA LYS A 118 14.76 2.22 -22.77
C LYS A 118 14.99 3.71 -22.98
N ILE A 119 15.29 4.48 -21.92
CA ILE A 119 15.38 5.94 -21.98
C ILE A 119 16.42 6.44 -20.97
N ASN A 120 17.29 7.37 -21.38
CA ASN A 120 18.15 8.15 -20.48
C ASN A 120 17.30 9.11 -19.63
N SER A 121 16.58 8.57 -18.64
CA SER A 121 15.78 9.37 -17.71
C SER A 121 16.68 10.19 -16.80
N LYS A 122 16.34 11.47 -16.64
CA LYS A 122 17.05 12.41 -15.75
C LYS A 122 16.04 13.03 -14.80
N LEU A 123 16.43 13.23 -13.56
CA LEU A 123 15.62 13.94 -12.59
C LEU A 123 16.10 15.39 -12.49
N GLU A 124 15.19 16.34 -12.51
CA GLU A 124 15.48 17.77 -12.34
C GLU A 124 14.77 18.28 -11.10
N ILE A 125 15.52 18.95 -10.24
CA ILE A 125 15.05 19.58 -9.01
C ILE A 125 15.11 21.08 -9.20
N ILE A 126 13.99 21.76 -8.97
CA ILE A 126 13.89 23.21 -9.06
C ILE A 126 13.47 23.76 -7.70
N CYS A 127 14.29 24.62 -7.11
CA CYS A 127 13.89 25.38 -5.93
C CYS A 127 13.20 26.69 -6.34
N LEU A 128 11.97 26.92 -5.85
CA LEU A 128 11.14 28.05 -6.26
C LEU A 128 11.45 29.35 -5.51
N ASN A 129 11.97 29.24 -4.28
CA ASN A 129 12.18 30.36 -3.37
C ASN A 129 13.59 30.37 -2.77
N CYS A 130 14.55 29.72 -3.42
CA CYS A 130 15.96 29.83 -3.07
C CYS A 130 16.58 31.06 -3.75
N LYS A 131 17.42 31.81 -3.02
CA LYS A 131 18.23 32.91 -3.57
C LYS A 131 19.40 32.41 -4.42
N SER A 132 19.86 31.19 -4.13
CA SER A 132 20.97 30.45 -4.75
C SER A 132 20.51 29.01 -5.05
N GLU A 133 21.36 28.19 -5.66
CA GLU A 133 21.05 26.77 -5.85
C GLU A 133 20.96 26.01 -4.51
N LEU A 134 20.10 24.99 -4.44
CA LEU A 134 19.96 24.15 -3.25
C LEU A 134 21.27 23.41 -2.95
N ASN A 135 21.83 23.58 -1.75
CA ASN A 135 23.09 22.94 -1.37
C ASN A 135 22.88 21.46 -1.00
N VAL A 136 23.08 20.57 -1.97
CA VAL A 136 22.98 19.11 -1.81
C VAL A 136 24.37 18.49 -1.75
N ARG A 137 24.68 17.79 -0.65
CA ARG A 137 25.97 17.14 -0.39
C ARG A 137 26.08 15.74 -1.00
N ALA A 138 24.96 15.02 -1.07
CA ALA A 138 24.89 13.67 -1.61
C ALA A 138 23.47 13.39 -2.12
N ALA A 139 23.35 12.59 -3.17
CA ALA A 139 22.09 12.14 -3.72
C ALA A 139 22.17 10.66 -4.09
N PHE A 140 21.20 9.87 -3.65
CA PHE A 140 21.08 8.46 -4.01
C PHE A 140 19.63 8.09 -4.28
N VAL A 141 19.45 7.07 -5.09
CA VAL A 141 18.14 6.46 -5.32
C VAL A 141 18.15 5.05 -4.76
N ASN A 142 17.23 4.80 -3.84
CA ASN A 142 16.97 3.47 -3.31
C ASN A 142 15.79 2.87 -4.06
N ALA A 143 15.97 1.72 -4.69
CA ALA A 143 14.93 0.99 -5.40
C ALA A 143 14.79 -0.42 -4.81
N LEU A 144 13.54 -0.82 -4.54
CA LEU A 144 13.18 -2.20 -4.27
C LEU A 144 12.78 -2.86 -5.59
N ILE A 145 13.53 -3.89 -5.99
CA ILE A 145 13.34 -4.56 -7.28
C ILE A 145 13.09 -6.06 -7.11
N PHE A 146 12.30 -6.63 -8.01
CA PHE A 146 12.16 -8.08 -8.16
C PHE A 146 12.92 -8.56 -9.39
N LYS A 147 13.62 -9.68 -9.26
CA LYS A 147 14.17 -10.41 -10.41
C LYS A 147 13.02 -11.10 -11.14
N ASP A 148 12.77 -10.71 -12.38
CA ASP A 148 11.69 -11.27 -13.19
C ASP A 148 11.98 -12.75 -13.53
N THR A 149 11.49 -13.66 -12.69
CA THR A 149 11.47 -15.08 -13.04
C THR A 149 10.32 -15.29 -14.01
N VAL A 150 10.65 -15.30 -15.30
CA VAL A 150 9.73 -15.62 -16.40
C VAL A 150 8.95 -16.90 -16.07
N ARG A 151 7.73 -16.74 -15.54
CA ARG A 151 6.68 -17.77 -15.54
C ARG A 151 5.52 -17.24 -16.35
N ARG A 152 5.52 -17.62 -17.63
CA ARG A 152 4.40 -17.50 -18.58
C ARG A 152 3.06 -17.70 -17.87
N LYS A 153 2.23 -16.66 -17.77
CA LYS A 153 0.79 -16.85 -17.59
C LYS A 153 0.19 -17.29 -18.92
N ARG A 154 -0.07 -18.59 -19.05
CA ARG A 154 -1.10 -19.09 -19.98
C ARG A 154 -2.46 -18.65 -19.45
N SER A 155 -3.29 -18.19 -20.39
CA SER A 155 -4.70 -17.79 -20.31
C SER A 155 -5.08 -16.75 -19.25
N VAL A 156 -5.35 -15.54 -19.75
CA VAL A 156 -6.25 -14.57 -19.15
C VAL A 156 -7.62 -15.23 -18.95
N PHE A 157 -7.88 -15.74 -17.74
CA PHE A 157 -9.23 -15.85 -17.23
C PHE A 157 -9.51 -14.57 -16.45
N SER A 158 -10.59 -13.89 -16.82
CA SER A 158 -11.04 -12.64 -16.20
C SER A 158 -11.08 -12.77 -14.68
N TYR A 159 -10.23 -12.00 -14.00
CA TYR A 159 -10.16 -11.95 -12.55
C TYR A 159 -11.33 -11.12 -12.02
N ASP A 160 -12.39 -11.79 -11.59
CA ASP A 160 -13.33 -11.21 -10.64
C ASP A 160 -12.55 -10.97 -9.33
N GLN A 161 -12.13 -9.72 -9.11
CA GLN A 161 -11.32 -9.31 -7.95
C GLN A 161 -12.07 -9.40 -6.62
N SER A 162 -13.39 -9.58 -6.63
CA SER A 162 -14.24 -9.60 -5.42
C SER A 162 -14.14 -10.90 -4.61
N ARG A 163 -13.64 -12.00 -5.18
CA ARG A 163 -13.72 -13.36 -4.58
C ARG A 163 -12.39 -13.91 -4.06
N ARG A 164 -11.39 -13.07 -3.81
CA ARG A 164 -10.01 -13.52 -3.49
C ARG A 164 -9.88 -14.28 -2.18
N THR A 165 -10.80 -14.11 -1.23
CA THR A 165 -10.72 -14.74 0.09
C THR A 165 -11.74 -15.85 0.30
N ASP A 166 -12.57 -16.19 -0.70
CA ASP A 166 -13.53 -17.28 -0.57
C ASP A 166 -12.83 -18.61 -0.25
N CYS A 167 -13.39 -19.34 0.71
CA CYS A 167 -12.86 -20.63 1.11
C CYS A 167 -12.96 -21.65 -0.03
N ARG A 168 -11.81 -22.05 -0.58
CA ARG A 168 -11.73 -23.16 -1.53
C ARG A 168 -11.74 -24.48 -0.75
N PHE A 169 -12.83 -25.24 -0.85
CA PHE A 169 -12.90 -26.60 -0.33
C PHE A 169 -12.02 -27.53 -1.17
N THR A 170 -10.76 -27.71 -0.79
CA THR A 170 -9.96 -28.84 -1.29
C THR A 170 -10.26 -30.05 -0.41
N SER A 171 -10.71 -31.14 -1.02
CA SER A 171 -11.32 -32.32 -0.39
C SER A 171 -10.45 -33.09 0.62
N ASN A 172 -9.21 -32.66 0.89
CA ASN A 172 -8.23 -33.45 1.64
C ASN A 172 -7.63 -32.78 2.90
N SER A 173 -8.22 -31.71 3.43
CA SER A 173 -7.63 -31.01 4.60
C SER A 173 -8.53 -30.99 5.84
N LYS A 174 -8.58 -32.13 6.56
CA LYS A 174 -8.99 -32.17 8.00
C LYS A 174 -8.09 -31.32 8.91
N HIS A 175 -7.06 -30.68 8.34
CA HIS A 175 -6.22 -29.72 9.01
C HIS A 175 -6.65 -28.29 8.64
N LYS A 176 -7.21 -27.55 9.58
CA LYS A 176 -6.55 -26.27 9.82
C LYS A 176 -6.91 -25.09 8.91
N MET A 177 -8.11 -25.00 8.32
CA MET A 177 -8.37 -24.01 7.25
C MET A 177 -7.83 -22.62 7.60
N LYS A 178 -7.05 -22.05 6.67
CA LYS A 178 -6.50 -20.69 6.79
C LYS A 178 -7.65 -19.68 6.74
N CYS A 179 -7.43 -18.46 7.24
CA CYS A 179 -8.44 -17.42 7.27
C CYS A 179 -9.03 -17.17 5.87
N CYS A 180 -10.33 -17.35 5.72
CA CYS A 180 -11.07 -17.20 4.47
C CYS A 180 -12.54 -16.82 4.75
N ARG A 181 -13.21 -16.33 3.71
CA ARG A 181 -14.63 -15.98 3.68
C ARG A 181 -15.46 -17.22 3.42
N HIS A 182 -16.43 -17.46 4.29
CA HIS A 182 -17.44 -18.48 4.16
C HIS A 182 -18.77 -17.84 3.76
N ASN A 183 -19.55 -18.57 2.97
CA ASN A 183 -20.90 -18.15 2.61
C ASN A 183 -21.81 -18.29 3.83
N MET A 184 -22.66 -17.29 4.04
CA MET A 184 -23.72 -17.26 5.04
C MET A 184 -24.82 -16.35 4.53
N THR A 185 -25.90 -16.97 4.07
CA THR A 185 -27.11 -16.25 3.68
C THR A 185 -27.94 -15.94 4.92
N VAL A 186 -28.30 -14.67 5.09
CA VAL A 186 -29.19 -14.21 6.16
C VAL A 186 -30.56 -13.96 5.57
N THR A 187 -31.59 -14.56 6.16
CA THR A 187 -33.00 -14.29 5.84
C THR A 187 -33.61 -13.50 6.98
N PHE A 188 -34.09 -12.28 6.73
CA PHE A 188 -34.59 -11.40 7.81
C PHE A 188 -35.76 -12.02 8.60
N LYS A 189 -36.58 -12.85 7.94
CA LYS A 189 -37.67 -13.58 8.59
C LYS A 189 -37.20 -14.55 9.67
N ASP A 190 -36.00 -15.10 9.53
CA ASP A 190 -35.47 -16.11 10.45
C ASP A 190 -34.86 -15.48 11.71
N LEU A 191 -34.55 -14.17 11.67
CA LEU A 191 -33.95 -13.45 12.78
C LEU A 191 -34.93 -13.20 13.94
N ARG A 192 -36.24 -13.37 13.73
CA ARG A 192 -37.31 -13.26 14.75
C ARG A 192 -37.30 -11.95 15.57
N PHE A 193 -36.62 -10.90 15.10
CA PHE A 193 -36.68 -9.55 15.69
C PHE A 193 -37.78 -8.73 14.99
N PRO A 194 -38.68 -8.05 15.73
CA PRO A 194 -39.79 -7.31 15.15
C PRO A 194 -39.35 -6.24 14.13
N GLU A 195 -38.24 -5.56 14.38
CA GLU A 195 -37.68 -4.52 13.50
C GLU A 195 -37.25 -5.10 12.15
N MET A 196 -36.65 -6.30 12.15
CA MET A 196 -36.21 -6.99 10.94
C MET A 196 -37.40 -7.51 10.12
N ALA A 197 -38.52 -7.83 10.76
CA ALA A 197 -39.74 -8.28 10.08
C ALA A 197 -40.41 -7.16 9.25
N SER A 198 -40.09 -5.90 9.52
CA SER A 198 -40.57 -4.75 8.73
C SER A 198 -39.88 -4.60 7.36
N ILE A 199 -38.76 -5.29 7.16
CA ILE A 199 -37.99 -5.27 5.92
C ILE A 199 -38.72 -6.09 4.85
N ILE A 200 -39.11 -5.42 3.76
CA ILE A 200 -39.77 -6.04 2.62
C ILE A 200 -38.74 -6.55 1.61
N GLN A 201 -37.66 -5.78 1.38
CA GLN A 201 -36.60 -6.11 0.43
C GLN A 201 -35.22 -5.68 0.97
N PRO A 202 -34.16 -6.49 0.74
CA PRO A 202 -34.22 -7.87 0.25
C PRO A 202 -34.77 -8.84 1.30
N LYS A 203 -35.38 -9.95 0.86
CA LYS A 203 -35.89 -10.98 1.80
C LYS A 203 -34.76 -11.77 2.45
N ASN A 204 -33.70 -12.00 1.70
CA ASN A 204 -32.45 -12.60 2.13
C ASN A 204 -31.28 -11.93 1.41
N TYR A 205 -30.10 -12.00 2.00
CA TYR A 205 -28.86 -11.50 1.39
C TYR A 205 -27.68 -12.37 1.81
N GLU A 206 -26.62 -12.38 0.99
CA GLU A 206 -25.40 -13.15 1.25
C GLU A 206 -24.46 -12.35 2.15
N ALA A 207 -24.61 -12.46 3.47
CA ALA A 207 -23.80 -11.71 4.42
C ALA A 207 -22.34 -12.19 4.42
N GLY A 208 -22.13 -13.50 4.36
CA GLY A 208 -20.82 -14.12 4.52
C GLY A 208 -20.22 -13.92 5.93
N TYR A 209 -19.17 -14.67 6.24
CA TYR A 209 -18.42 -14.50 7.49
C TYR A 209 -16.97 -14.98 7.38
N CYS A 210 -16.10 -14.47 8.25
CA CYS A 210 -14.69 -14.84 8.27
C CYS A 210 -14.40 -15.93 9.28
N GLN A 211 -13.73 -17.00 8.86
CA GLN A 211 -13.28 -18.06 9.74
C GLN A 211 -11.97 -18.66 9.26
N GLY A 212 -11.19 -19.18 10.21
CA GLY A 212 -9.96 -19.90 9.93
C GLY A 212 -8.80 -19.45 10.81
N ARG A 213 -7.61 -19.96 10.50
CA ARG A 213 -6.37 -19.64 11.23
C ARG A 213 -5.54 -18.62 10.47
N CYS A 214 -4.84 -17.80 11.25
CA CYS A 214 -3.84 -16.86 10.76
C CYS A 214 -2.43 -17.40 11.02
N PRO A 215 -1.85 -18.20 10.10
CA PRO A 215 -0.46 -18.60 10.20
C PRO A 215 0.48 -17.41 9.90
N PRO A 216 1.77 -17.50 10.28
CA PRO A 216 2.76 -16.50 9.92
C PRO A 216 2.82 -16.31 8.40
N ASN A 217 3.01 -15.07 7.95
CA ASN A 217 3.02 -14.69 6.53
C ASN A 217 1.73 -15.07 5.76
N TYR A 218 0.55 -14.80 6.33
CA TYR A 218 -0.72 -15.02 5.65
C TYR A 218 -1.68 -13.84 5.82
N ASN A 219 -1.98 -13.17 4.71
CA ASN A 219 -3.09 -12.24 4.52
C ASN A 219 -3.41 -11.36 5.75
N TYR A 220 -2.42 -10.58 6.22
CA TYR A 220 -2.61 -9.67 7.36
C TYR A 220 -3.21 -8.34 6.91
N ALA A 221 -4.20 -7.85 7.65
CA ALA A 221 -4.82 -6.55 7.40
C ALA A 221 -3.86 -5.38 7.69
N THR A 222 -2.99 -5.55 8.69
CA THR A 222 -2.06 -4.50 9.13
C THR A 222 -0.68 -5.06 9.49
N ASN A 223 0.34 -4.21 9.43
CA ASN A 223 1.67 -4.53 9.94
C ASN A 223 1.64 -4.86 11.45
N HIS A 224 0.76 -4.21 12.22
CA HIS A 224 0.57 -4.52 13.64
C HIS A 224 0.17 -5.99 13.85
N SER A 225 -0.82 -6.48 13.09
CA SER A 225 -1.31 -7.87 13.16
C SER A 225 -0.26 -8.91 12.72
N ARG A 226 0.59 -8.53 11.75
CA ARG A 226 1.75 -9.32 11.34
C ARG A 226 2.77 -9.44 12.48
N ILE A 227 3.18 -8.30 13.05
CA ILE A 227 4.13 -8.26 14.17
C ILE A 227 3.56 -8.99 15.39
N GLN A 228 2.29 -8.78 15.74
CA GLN A 228 1.63 -9.47 16.85
C GLN A 228 1.68 -11.00 16.68
N THR A 229 1.52 -11.51 15.45
CA THR A 229 1.61 -12.95 15.21
C THR A 229 3.05 -13.46 15.37
N LEU A 230 4.05 -12.71 14.92
CA LEU A 230 5.46 -13.05 15.15
C LEU A 230 5.80 -13.06 16.65
N VAL A 231 5.37 -12.03 17.37
CA VAL A 231 5.56 -11.91 18.83
C VAL A 231 4.86 -13.06 19.56
N HIS A 232 3.63 -13.41 19.18
CA HIS A 232 2.94 -14.60 19.71
C HIS A 232 3.79 -15.86 19.57
N GLN A 233 4.43 -16.09 18.42
CA GLN A 233 5.26 -17.28 18.21
C GLN A 233 6.48 -17.34 19.13
N LEU A 234 7.14 -16.19 19.34
CA LEU A 234 8.30 -16.08 20.22
C LEU A 234 7.89 -16.23 21.69
N ASP A 235 6.83 -15.54 22.11
CA ASP A 235 6.35 -15.53 23.48
C ASP A 235 5.70 -16.85 23.90
N LYS A 236 5.14 -17.63 22.95
CA LYS A 236 4.44 -18.89 23.27
C LYS A 236 5.25 -19.87 24.12
N LYS A 237 6.56 -19.98 23.88
CA LYS A 237 7.43 -20.88 24.66
C LYS A 237 7.74 -20.28 26.03
N ILE A 238 8.08 -18.99 26.06
CA ILE A 238 8.44 -18.25 27.28
C ILE A 238 7.24 -18.18 28.24
N ALA A 239 6.07 -17.80 27.73
CA ALA A 239 4.83 -17.76 28.50
C ALA A 239 4.47 -19.13 29.10
N LYS A 240 4.69 -20.23 28.37
CA LYS A 240 4.48 -21.58 28.89
C LYS A 240 5.44 -21.92 30.03
N GLN A 241 6.72 -21.54 29.90
CA GLN A 241 7.73 -21.75 30.95
C GLN A 241 7.42 -20.96 32.23
N HIS A 242 6.91 -19.73 32.09
CA HIS A 242 6.57 -18.87 33.22
C HIS A 242 5.11 -18.99 33.68
N SER A 243 4.37 -20.01 33.21
CA SER A 243 2.94 -20.20 33.52
C SER A 243 2.06 -18.95 33.30
N ARG A 244 2.36 -18.17 32.27
CA ARG A 244 1.66 -16.94 31.86
C ARG A 244 0.81 -17.20 30.61
N ARG A 245 -0.17 -16.33 30.36
CA ARG A 245 -0.83 -16.28 29.05
C ARG A 245 0.14 -15.69 28.02
N ALA A 246 0.30 -16.40 26.90
CA ALA A 246 1.02 -15.85 25.76
C ALA A 246 0.22 -14.71 25.12
N ILE A 247 0.93 -13.77 24.52
CA ILE A 247 0.33 -12.72 23.68
C ILE A 247 -0.60 -13.37 22.65
N PRO A 248 -1.85 -12.91 22.45
CA PRO A 248 -2.77 -13.53 21.51
C PRO A 248 -2.28 -13.43 20.06
N LYS A 249 -2.56 -14.47 19.25
CA LYS A 249 -2.41 -14.42 17.79
C LYS A 249 -3.46 -13.47 17.16
N ALA A 250 -3.18 -12.98 15.95
CA ALA A 250 -4.17 -12.27 15.16
C ALA A 250 -5.42 -13.13 14.87
N CYS A 251 -6.58 -12.49 14.78
CA CYS A 251 -7.86 -13.12 14.50
C CYS A 251 -8.23 -13.02 13.01
N CYS A 252 -9.04 -13.95 12.52
CA CYS A 252 -9.60 -13.85 11.18
C CYS A 252 -10.86 -12.98 11.23
N SER A 253 -10.83 -11.83 10.57
CA SER A 253 -11.88 -10.82 10.61
C SER A 253 -12.13 -10.22 9.22
N PRO A 254 -13.30 -9.57 9.00
CA PRO A 254 -13.55 -8.86 7.75
C PRO A 254 -12.54 -7.73 7.53
N SER A 255 -11.93 -7.67 6.34
CA SER A 255 -11.08 -6.56 5.90
C SER A 255 -11.81 -5.61 4.96
N LYS A 256 -12.78 -6.12 4.20
CA LYS A 256 -13.66 -5.32 3.35
C LYS A 256 -15.09 -5.76 3.58
N LEU A 257 -15.95 -4.76 3.79
CA LEU A 257 -17.39 -4.94 3.87
C LEU A 257 -18.07 -4.03 2.85
N GLU A 258 -19.22 -4.47 2.36
CA GLU A 258 -20.07 -3.71 1.46
C GLU A 258 -21.43 -3.40 2.12
N PRO A 259 -22.05 -2.27 1.75
CA PRO A 259 -23.35 -1.87 2.28
C PRO A 259 -24.49 -2.68 1.68
N LEU A 260 -25.59 -2.76 2.41
CA LEU A 260 -26.86 -3.33 1.96
C LEU A 260 -27.93 -2.23 1.90
N GLU A 261 -28.58 -2.09 0.75
CA GLU A 261 -29.77 -1.25 0.62
C GLU A 261 -31.01 -2.04 1.03
N ILE A 262 -31.81 -1.47 1.92
CA ILE A 262 -33.02 -2.08 2.44
C ILE A 262 -34.25 -1.20 2.21
N ILE A 263 -35.39 -1.85 2.05
CA ILE A 263 -36.70 -1.21 1.97
C ILE A 263 -37.58 -1.80 3.07
N ARG A 264 -38.08 -0.95 3.97
CA ARG A 264 -38.95 -1.34 5.07
C ARG A 264 -40.19 -0.47 5.17
N VAL A 265 -41.23 -1.01 5.80
CA VAL A 265 -42.45 -0.25 6.13
C VAL A 265 -42.17 0.67 7.31
N ASP A 266 -42.69 1.90 7.28
CA ASP A 266 -42.63 2.83 8.41
C ASP A 266 -43.39 2.21 9.61
N PRO A 267 -42.75 2.04 10.78
CA PRO A 267 -43.38 1.39 11.94
C PRO A 267 -44.61 2.15 12.46
N TYR A 268 -44.76 3.44 12.12
CA TYR A 268 -45.88 4.27 12.54
C TYR A 268 -46.90 4.50 11.43
N ASN A 269 -46.58 4.14 10.17
CA ASN A 269 -47.48 4.32 9.03
C ASN A 269 -47.29 3.22 7.98
N SER A 270 -48.21 2.25 7.97
CA SER A 270 -48.17 1.10 7.06
C SER A 270 -48.27 1.44 5.57
N ALA A 271 -48.66 2.67 5.21
CA ALA A 271 -48.74 3.13 3.82
C ALA A 271 -47.45 3.80 3.32
N LYS A 272 -46.44 3.98 4.19
CA LYS A 272 -45.18 4.67 3.87
C LYS A 272 -44.01 3.68 3.87
N LEU A 273 -43.18 3.77 2.82
CA LEU A 273 -41.94 3.01 2.67
C LEU A 273 -40.73 3.88 3.00
N ILE A 274 -39.74 3.27 3.65
CA ILE A 274 -38.46 3.89 3.98
C ILE A 274 -37.36 3.10 3.28
N VAL A 275 -36.50 3.80 2.54
CA VAL A 275 -35.31 3.23 1.90
C VAL A 275 -34.09 3.67 2.70
N GLU A 276 -33.31 2.71 3.16
CA GLU A 276 -32.12 2.94 3.98
C GLU A 276 -30.94 2.16 3.43
N LYS A 277 -29.73 2.71 3.62
CA LYS A 277 -28.47 2.04 3.30
C LYS A 277 -27.77 1.68 4.59
N TRP A 278 -27.64 0.38 4.85
CA TRP A 278 -26.95 -0.14 6.02
C TRP A 278 -25.50 -0.45 5.63
N GLU A 279 -24.56 0.29 6.22
CA GLU A 279 -23.13 0.10 5.97
C GLU A 279 -22.61 -1.17 6.64
N ASN A 280 -21.57 -1.78 6.07
CA ASN A 280 -20.86 -2.94 6.63
C ASN A 280 -21.71 -4.19 6.83
N MET A 281 -22.58 -4.52 5.87
CA MET A 281 -23.53 -5.63 5.99
C MET A 281 -23.08 -6.92 5.31
N GLU A 282 -22.34 -6.81 4.21
CA GLU A 282 -21.81 -7.95 3.45
C GLU A 282 -20.30 -8.02 3.58
N VAL A 283 -19.77 -9.14 4.10
CA VAL A 283 -18.33 -9.42 4.09
C VAL A 283 -17.94 -9.76 2.66
N THR A 284 -16.99 -9.04 2.08
CA THR A 284 -16.44 -9.35 0.75
C THR A 284 -15.00 -9.86 0.83
N GLU A 285 -14.24 -9.41 1.83
CA GLU A 285 -12.88 -9.89 2.06
C GLU A 285 -12.59 -10.16 3.55
N CYS A 286 -11.85 -11.22 3.82
CA CYS A 286 -11.33 -11.56 5.15
C CYS A 286 -9.82 -11.39 5.22
N ALA A 287 -9.30 -10.92 6.36
CA ALA A 287 -7.87 -10.86 6.64
C ALA A 287 -7.57 -11.16 8.12
N CYS A 288 -6.28 -11.23 8.43
CA CYS A 288 -5.79 -11.44 9.77
C CYS A 288 -5.52 -10.10 10.47
N SER A 289 -6.33 -9.76 11.48
CA SER A 289 -6.22 -8.53 12.28
C SER A 289 -5.95 -8.80 13.75
#